data_AF-A0A0Q1BE67-F1
#
_entry.id   AF-A0A0Q1BE67-F1
#
_cell.length_a   1.000
_cell.length_b   1.000
_cell.length_c   1.000
_cell.angle_alpha   90.00
_cell.angle_beta   90.00
_cell.angle_gamma   90.00
#
_symmetry.space_group_name_H-M   'P 1'
#
loop_
_entity.id
_entity.type
_entity.pdbx_description
1 polymer ?
#
loop_
_entity_poly.entity_id
_entity_poly.type
_entity_poly.pdbx_seq_one_letter_code
_entity_poly.pdbx_strand_id
1 'polypeptide(L)'
;MGLPLGFYNEIQREVNQYYVKKYGQKNGILIAYTLPAINRGLQAAGRVIRDASERGVILFCDRRFREVGRGGVASFLPRWVQEELMVTDAKKSRNIIRARVAEWERLRS
;
A
#
# COMPACT_ATOMS: atom_id res chain seq x y z
N MET A 1 9.14 7.21 -2.72
CA MET A 1 7.83 7.21 -2.05
C MET A 1 6.76 6.99 -3.11
N GLY A 2 6.01 5.90 -3.05
CA GLY A 2 5.06 5.50 -4.10
C GLY A 2 4.69 4.02 -4.03
N LEU A 3 3.77 3.54 -4.87
CA LEU A 3 3.58 2.10 -5.09
C LEU A 3 4.89 1.53 -5.69
N PRO A 4 5.51 0.49 -5.08
CA PRO A 4 6.84 0.00 -5.47
C PRO A 4 6.75 -0.88 -6.72
N LEU A 5 6.49 -0.24 -7.85
CA LEU A 5 6.44 -0.88 -9.17
C LEU A 5 7.81 -1.44 -9.55
N GLY A 6 7.81 -2.58 -10.25
CA GLY A 6 9.03 -3.17 -10.80
C GLY A 6 9.62 -2.31 -11.92
N PHE A 7 10.93 -2.42 -12.13
CA PHE A 7 11.58 -1.81 -13.29
C PHE A 7 10.98 -2.37 -14.58
N TYR A 8 10.66 -1.48 -15.52
CA TYR A 8 10.17 -1.87 -16.82
C TYR A 8 11.36 -2.23 -17.73
N ASN A 9 11.71 -3.51 -17.76
CA ASN A 9 12.74 -4.07 -18.63
C ASN A 9 12.13 -5.10 -19.60
N GLU A 10 12.95 -5.65 -20.49
CA GLU A 10 12.51 -6.64 -21.47
C GLU A 10 11.86 -7.87 -20.81
N ILE A 11 12.46 -8.39 -19.75
CA ILE A 11 11.88 -9.51 -18.99
C ILE A 11 10.49 -9.15 -18.47
N GLN A 12 10.32 -7.99 -17.84
CA GLN A 12 9.03 -7.54 -17.32
C GLN A 12 8.02 -7.32 -18.46
N ARG A 13 8.47 -6.86 -19.64
CA ARG A 13 7.62 -6.74 -20.84
C ARG A 13 7.11 -8.12 -21.27
N GLU A 14 7.98 -9.11 -21.38
CA GLU A 14 7.61 -10.48 -21.76
C GLU A 14 6.65 -11.12 -20.73
N VAL A 15 6.93 -10.93 -19.44
CA VAL A 15 6.03 -11.38 -18.36
C VAL A 15 4.67 -10.71 -18.51
N ASN A 16 4.62 -9.39 -18.69
CA ASN A 16 3.37 -8.67 -18.89
C ASN A 16 2.61 -9.19 -20.12
N GLN A 17 3.28 -9.40 -21.24
CA GLN A 17 2.68 -9.92 -22.48
C GLN A 17 2.11 -11.33 -22.29
N TYR A 18 2.83 -12.21 -21.60
CA TYR A 18 2.34 -13.55 -21.29
C TYR A 18 1.02 -13.51 -20.51
N TYR A 19 0.98 -12.74 -19.41
CA TYR A 19 -0.23 -12.63 -18.59
C TYR A 19 -1.36 -11.88 -19.30
N VAL A 20 -1.06 -10.88 -20.13
CA VAL A 20 -2.04 -10.18 -20.97
C VAL A 20 -2.66 -11.13 -22.00
N LYS A 21 -1.85 -11.96 -22.67
CA LYS A 21 -2.34 -12.97 -23.62
C LYS A 21 -3.24 -14.00 -22.94
N LYS A 22 -2.92 -14.38 -21.70
CA LYS A 22 -3.63 -15.43 -20.95
C LYS A 22 -4.90 -14.93 -20.25
N TYR A 23 -4.91 -13.71 -19.74
CA TYR A 23 -5.98 -13.19 -18.87
C TYR A 23 -6.61 -11.87 -19.36
N GLY A 24 -6.22 -11.39 -20.54
CA GLY A 24 -6.63 -10.10 -21.09
C GLY A 24 -5.86 -8.91 -20.50
N GLN A 25 -5.96 -7.75 -21.16
CA GLN A 25 -5.16 -6.56 -20.81
C GLN A 25 -5.27 -6.16 -19.33
N LYS A 26 -6.50 -6.05 -18.80
CA LYS A 26 -6.75 -5.55 -17.44
C LYS A 26 -6.20 -6.51 -16.37
N ASN A 27 -6.60 -7.78 -16.43
CA ASN A 27 -6.20 -8.76 -15.42
C ASN A 27 -4.74 -9.19 -15.60
N GLY A 28 -4.24 -9.22 -16.83
CA GLY A 28 -2.84 -9.53 -17.13
C GLY A 28 -1.88 -8.54 -16.48
N ILE A 29 -2.10 -7.23 -16.65
CA ILE A 29 -1.29 -6.19 -16.00
C ILE A 29 -1.45 -6.20 -14.47
N LEU A 30 -2.68 -6.40 -13.99
CA LEU A 30 -2.94 -6.53 -12.55
C LEU A 30 -2.08 -7.64 -11.93
N ILE A 31 -2.08 -8.83 -12.54
CA ILE A 31 -1.35 -10.00 -12.02
C ILE A 31 0.16 -9.83 -12.18
N ALA A 32 0.63 -9.42 -13.36
CA ALA A 32 2.05 -9.40 -13.68
C ALA A 32 2.82 -8.22 -13.06
N TYR A 33 2.14 -7.11 -12.75
CA TYR A 33 2.82 -5.86 -12.41
C TYR A 33 2.27 -5.17 -11.17
N THR A 34 0.94 -5.04 -11.05
CA THR A 34 0.32 -4.28 -9.96
C THR A 34 0.29 -5.06 -8.64
N LEU A 35 -0.20 -6.30 -8.63
CA LEU A 35 -0.25 -7.15 -7.43
C LEU A 35 1.13 -7.37 -6.79
N PRO A 36 2.22 -7.65 -7.56
CA PRO A 36 3.56 -7.73 -6.99
C PRO A 36 3.98 -6.44 -6.27
N ALA A 37 3.64 -5.27 -6.81
CA ALA A 37 3.95 -3.99 -6.19
C ALA A 37 3.13 -3.76 -4.91
N ILE A 38 1.84 -4.14 -4.91
CA ILE A 38 0.98 -4.07 -3.72
C ILE A 38 1.57 -4.96 -2.62
N ASN A 39 1.93 -6.20 -2.95
CA ASN A 39 2.50 -7.14 -1.98
C ASN A 39 3.79 -6.61 -1.34
N ARG A 40 4.68 -5.98 -2.11
CA ARG A 40 5.88 -5.33 -1.56
C ARG A 40 5.54 -4.17 -0.61
N GLY A 41 4.53 -3.37 -0.94
CA GLY A 41 4.05 -2.30 -0.07
C GLY A 41 3.47 -2.84 1.25
N LEU A 42 2.68 -3.91 1.17
CA LEU A 42 2.11 -4.58 2.34
C LEU A 42 3.17 -5.27 3.20
N GLN A 43 4.18 -5.89 2.58
CA GLN A 43 5.32 -6.46 3.30
C GLN A 43 6.08 -5.39 4.10
N ALA A 44 6.29 -4.21 3.51
CA ALA A 44 6.89 -3.08 4.22
C ALA A 44 6.00 -2.58 5.36
N ALA A 45 4.68 -2.50 5.14
CA ALA A 45 3.72 -2.14 6.19
C ALA A 45 3.72 -3.16 7.36
N GLY A 46 3.84 -4.46 7.05
CA GLY A 46 3.94 -5.53 8.06
C GLY A 46 5.21 -5.49 8.90
N ARG A 47 6.23 -4.73 8.51
CA ARG A 47 7.41 -4.49 9.37
C ARG A 47 7.10 -3.59 10.57
N VAL A 48 6.01 -2.83 10.52
CA VAL A 48 5.62 -1.86 11.56
C VAL A 48 4.82 -2.51 12.69
N ILE A 49 4.05 -3.55 12.41
CA ILE A 49 3.22 -4.27 13.38
C ILE A 49 3.67 -5.73 13.39
N ARG A 50 4.54 -6.11 14.34
CA ARG A 50 5.08 -7.48 14.45
C ARG A 50 4.54 -8.22 15.67
N ASP A 51 3.93 -7.52 16.61
CA ASP A 51 3.27 -8.07 17.79
C ASP A 51 2.06 -7.20 18.17
N ALA A 52 1.08 -7.77 18.88
CA ALA A 52 -0.13 -7.06 19.31
C ALA A 52 0.16 -5.88 20.27
N SER A 53 1.31 -5.89 20.94
CA SER A 53 1.78 -4.81 21.79
C SER A 53 2.53 -3.69 21.04
N GLU A 54 2.98 -3.95 19.80
CA GLU A 54 3.68 -2.96 19.00
C GLU A 54 2.70 -1.90 18.46
N ARG A 55 3.09 -0.64 18.62
CA ARG A 55 2.36 0.51 18.07
C ARG A 55 3.23 1.18 17.02
N GLY A 56 2.62 1.57 15.91
CA GLY A 56 3.34 2.22 14.83
C GLY A 56 2.42 2.94 13.86
N VAL A 57 3.02 3.63 12.90
CA VAL A 57 2.31 4.42 11.90
C VAL A 57 2.68 3.92 10.51
N ILE A 58 1.67 3.61 9.71
CA ILE A 58 1.83 3.26 8.29
C ILE A 58 1.35 4.46 7.47
N LEU A 59 2.21 4.95 6.58
CA LEU A 59 1.90 6.07 5.68
C LEU A 59 1.97 5.62 4.22
N PHE A 60 0.81 5.62 3.56
CA PHE A 60 0.73 5.42 2.11
C PHE A 60 0.82 6.78 1.40
N CYS A 61 2.00 7.09 0.86
CA CYS A 61 2.29 8.37 0.20
C CYS A 61 1.98 8.36 -1.32
N ASP A 62 1.02 7.54 -1.77
CA ASP A 62 0.63 7.43 -3.18
C ASP A 62 -0.89 7.44 -3.30
N ARG A 63 -1.43 8.28 -4.18
CA ARG A 63 -2.88 8.43 -4.38
C ARG A 63 -3.55 7.09 -4.76
N ARG A 64 -2.83 6.19 -5.43
CA ARG A 64 -3.35 4.89 -5.86
C ARG A 64 -3.84 4.03 -4.70
N PHE A 65 -3.28 4.19 -3.49
CA PHE A 65 -3.74 3.44 -2.31
C PHE A 65 -5.14 3.85 -1.83
N ARG A 66 -5.63 5.04 -2.21
CA ARG A 66 -6.98 5.51 -1.89
C ARG A 66 -7.99 5.22 -2.99
N GLU A 67 -7.55 5.14 -4.24
CA GLU A 67 -8.47 5.05 -5.38
C GLU A 67 -9.08 3.65 -5.51
N VAL A 68 -10.40 3.62 -5.70
CA VAL A 68 -11.15 2.45 -6.14
C VAL A 68 -11.37 2.55 -7.65
N GLY A 69 -11.12 1.47 -8.39
CA GLY A 69 -11.33 1.42 -9.83
C GLY A 69 -10.03 1.56 -10.65
N ARG A 70 -10.07 2.31 -11.75
CA ARG A 70 -8.99 2.29 -12.77
C ARG A 70 -7.72 2.95 -12.23
N GLY A 71 -6.64 2.18 -12.12
CA GLY A 71 -5.33 2.66 -11.68
C GLY A 71 -5.15 2.71 -10.14
N GLY A 72 -6.24 2.55 -9.40
CA GLY A 72 -6.22 2.45 -7.95
C GLY A 72 -5.96 1.03 -7.46
N VAL A 73 -5.48 0.93 -6.21
CA VAL A 73 -5.17 -0.36 -5.57
C VAL A 73 -5.92 -0.57 -4.25
N ALA A 74 -6.79 0.36 -3.85
CA ALA A 74 -7.49 0.30 -2.56
C ALA A 74 -8.25 -1.02 -2.35
N SER A 75 -8.93 -1.51 -3.40
CA SER A 75 -9.71 -2.76 -3.36
C SER A 75 -8.88 -4.02 -3.15
N PHE A 76 -7.57 -3.95 -3.35
CA PHE A 76 -6.64 -5.07 -3.19
C PHE A 76 -5.90 -5.03 -1.84
N LEU A 77 -6.12 -3.99 -1.02
CA LEU A 77 -5.54 -3.91 0.30
C LEU A 77 -6.31 -4.85 1.26
N PRO A 78 -5.69 -5.31 2.36
CA PRO A 78 -6.40 -6.04 3.41
C PRO A 78 -7.57 -5.24 3.94
N ARG A 79 -8.65 -5.92 4.34
CA ARG A 79 -9.89 -5.28 4.81
C ARG A 79 -9.67 -4.26 5.94
N TRP A 80 -8.84 -4.61 6.92
CA TRP A 80 -8.50 -3.71 8.03
C TRP A 80 -7.83 -2.42 7.53
N VAL A 81 -6.98 -2.49 6.51
CA VAL A 81 -6.37 -1.29 5.91
C VAL A 81 -7.44 -0.45 5.24
N GLN A 82 -8.36 -1.07 4.49
CA GLN A 82 -9.43 -0.34 3.81
C GLN A 82 -10.35 0.39 4.79
N GLU A 83 -10.65 -0.23 5.93
CA GLU A 83 -11.55 0.31 6.97
C GLU A 83 -10.86 1.42 7.80
N GLU A 84 -9.56 1.30 8.08
CA GLU A 84 -8.81 2.24 8.92
C GLU A 84 -8.08 3.35 8.13
N LEU A 85 -8.02 3.26 6.79
CA LEU A 85 -7.29 4.23 5.96
C LEU A 85 -7.87 5.65 6.12
N MET A 86 -7.05 6.55 6.67
CA MET A 86 -7.39 7.97 6.78
C MET A 86 -6.75 8.79 5.65
N VAL A 87 -7.58 9.45 4.85
CA VAL A 87 -7.11 10.37 3.81
C VAL A 87 -6.75 11.71 4.43
N THR A 88 -5.53 12.17 4.20
CA THR A 88 -4.99 13.38 4.82
C THR A 88 -3.95 14.05 3.93
N ASP A 89 -3.72 15.35 4.15
CA ASP A 89 -2.53 16.06 3.66
C ASP A 89 -1.36 15.94 4.66
N ALA A 90 -0.20 16.47 4.27
CA ALA A 90 1.04 16.40 5.04
C ALA A 90 1.00 17.18 6.36
N LYS A 91 0.27 18.30 6.44
CA LYS A 91 0.17 19.09 7.67
C LYS A 91 -0.73 18.38 8.67
N LYS A 92 -1.90 17.92 8.22
CA LYS A 92 -2.87 17.20 9.03
C LYS A 92 -2.33 15.85 9.50
N SER A 93 -1.62 15.11 8.64
CA SER A 93 -1.02 13.81 9.01
C SER A 93 -0.02 13.97 10.15
N ARG A 94 0.85 14.98 10.08
CA ARG A 94 1.82 15.28 11.14
C ARG A 94 1.14 15.53 12.48
N ASN A 95 0.03 16.27 12.48
CA ASN A 95 -0.69 16.58 13.73
C ASN A 95 -1.34 15.32 14.32
N ILE A 96 -1.96 14.47 13.48
CA ILE A 96 -2.55 13.19 13.91
C ILE A 96 -1.48 12.28 14.53
N ILE A 97 -0.34 12.14 13.85
CA ILE A 97 0.78 11.30 14.32
C ILE A 97 1.29 11.78 15.67
N ARG A 98 1.54 13.09 15.81
CA ARG A 98 2.01 13.67 17.08
C ARG A 98 1.02 13.43 18.23
N ALA A 99 -0.27 13.61 17.97
CA ALA A 99 -1.30 13.36 18.97
C ALA A 99 -1.32 11.89 19.42
N ARG A 100 -1.22 10.95 18.47
CA ARG A 100 -1.19 9.50 18.77
C ARG A 100 0.07 9.07 19.52
N VAL A 101 1.24 9.58 19.14
CA VAL A 101 2.48 9.29 19.86
C VAL A 101 2.41 9.77 21.31
N ALA A 102 1.93 10.99 21.55
CA ALA A 102 1.77 11.53 22.90
C ALA A 102 0.71 10.79 23.75
N GLU A 103 -0.36 10.28 23.12
CA GLU A 103 -1.30 9.36 23.77
C GLU A 103 -0.61 8.06 24.19
N TRP A 104 0.20 7.48 23.29
CA TRP A 104 0.88 6.22 23.57
C TRP A 104 1.92 6.32 24.68
N GLU A 105 2.64 7.43 24.76
CA GLU A 105 3.61 7.70 25.82
C GLU A 105 2.93 7.81 27.20
N ARG A 106 1.77 8.47 27.29
CA ARG A 106 1.01 8.58 28.54
C ARG A 106 0.43 7.25 29.03
N LEU A 107 0.13 6.32 28.12
CA LEU A 107 -0.34 4.98 28.47
C LEU A 107 0.80 4.04 28.92
N ARG A 108 2.06 4.48 28.79
CA ARG A 108 3.26 3.73 29.23
C ARG A 108 3.79 4.20 30.58
N SER A 109 3.31 5.34 31.09
CA SER A 109 3.60 5.88 32.44
C SER A 109 2.53 5.47 33.43
#